data_AF-A0A954SI83-F1
#
_entry.id   AF-A0A954SI83-F1
#
_cell.length_a   1.000
_cell.length_b   1.000
_cell.length_c   1.000
_cell.angle_alpha   90.00
_cell.angle_beta   90.00
_cell.angle_gamma   90.00
#
_symmetry.space_group_name_H-M   'P 1'
#
loop_
_entity.id
_entity.type
_entity.pdbx_description
1 polymer ?
#
loop_
_entity_poly.entity_id
_entity_poly.type
_entity_poly.pdbx_seq_one_letter_code
_entity_poly.pdbx_strand_id
1 'polypeptide(L)'
;MHPVLEHQRHLTRRELLQGAGLSVGSIALAGLLQQDGLADSSSVGGLPELPHFAPKAKHVIYLFQNGAPTHVDLFDWKPKLVEMHGEPVPEEAVKGQRFSTMTGNATG
;
A
#
# COMPACT_ATOMS: atom_id res chain seq x y z
N MET A 1 40.40 14.08 -8.65
CA MET A 1 41.02 12.94 -7.95
C MET A 1 40.74 11.67 -8.75
N HIS A 2 41.64 10.68 -8.74
CA HIS A 2 41.48 9.46 -9.53
C HIS A 2 40.78 8.37 -8.67
N PRO A 3 39.57 7.91 -9.05
CA PRO A 3 38.71 7.10 -8.18
C PRO A 3 39.31 5.74 -7.80
N VAL A 4 40.12 5.15 -8.68
CA VAL A 4 40.81 3.87 -8.40
C VAL A 4 41.83 4.00 -7.27
N LEU A 5 42.54 5.14 -7.19
CA LEU A 5 43.55 5.37 -6.16
C LEU A 5 42.90 5.63 -4.78
N GLU A 6 41.75 6.29 -4.75
CA GLU A 6 40.96 6.46 -3.53
C GLU A 6 40.46 5.12 -2.99
N HIS A 7 39.89 4.29 -3.88
CA HIS A 7 39.44 2.96 -3.50
C HIS A 7 40.58 2.12 -2.91
N GLN A 8 41.76 2.14 -3.52
CA GLN A 8 42.94 1.44 -3.01
C GLN A 8 43.38 1.96 -1.63
N ARG A 9 43.28 3.26 -1.36
CA ARG A 9 43.62 3.85 -0.04
C ARG A 9 42.66 3.40 1.05
N HIS A 10 41.35 3.37 0.77
CA HIS A 10 40.32 2.91 1.70
C HIS A 10 40.44 1.42 2.07
N LEU A 11 41.07 0.61 1.22
CA LEU A 11 41.34 -0.81 1.49
C LEU A 11 42.59 -1.06 2.35
N THR A 12 43.41 -0.04 2.63
CA THR A 12 44.63 -0.24 3.41
C THR A 12 44.34 -0.36 4.91
N ARG A 13 45.04 -1.29 5.58
CA ARG A 13 44.97 -1.46 7.04
C ARG A 13 45.30 -0.18 7.80
N ARG A 14 46.21 0.64 7.27
CA ARG A 14 46.62 1.91 7.90
C ARG A 14 45.49 2.92 7.92
N GLU A 15 44.82 3.12 6.79
CA GLU A 15 43.66 4.02 6.70
C GLU A 15 42.52 3.55 7.59
N LEU A 16 42.27 2.22 7.59
CA LEU A 16 41.28 1.60 8.46
C LEU A 16 41.59 1.85 9.95
N LEU A 17 42.83 1.65 10.39
CA LEU A 17 43.21 1.90 11.79
C LEU A 17 43.23 3.39 12.15
N GLN A 18 43.57 4.27 11.20
CA GLN A 18 43.50 5.73 11.39
C GLN A 18 42.06 6.21 11.58
N GLY A 19 41.10 5.67 10.82
CA GLY A 19 39.67 6.01 10.96
C GLY A 19 38.92 5.25 12.07
N ALA A 20 39.34 4.03 12.39
CA ALA A 20 38.60 3.13 13.29
C ALA A 20 38.57 3.60 14.76
N GLY A 21 39.59 4.30 15.24
CA GLY A 21 39.60 4.78 16.63
C GLY A 21 38.46 5.76 16.93
N LEU A 22 38.19 6.68 16.00
CA LEU A 22 37.10 7.65 16.11
C LEU A 22 35.73 6.99 15.91
N SER A 23 35.62 6.01 15.01
CA SER A 23 34.35 5.32 14.77
C SER A 23 33.93 4.45 15.97
N VAL A 24 34.85 3.67 16.55
CA VAL A 24 34.55 2.87 17.75
C VAL A 24 34.21 3.77 18.94
N GLY A 25 34.92 4.89 19.10
CA GLY A 25 34.62 5.89 20.13
C GLY A 25 33.22 6.51 19.97
N SER A 26 32.80 6.80 18.74
CA SER A 26 31.46 7.33 18.48
C SER A 26 30.33 6.34 18.82
N ILE A 27 30.55 5.03 18.62
CA ILE A 27 29.60 3.98 19.01
C ILE A 27 29.47 3.92 20.54
N ALA A 28 30.60 3.96 21.26
CA ALA A 28 30.60 3.97 22.72
C ALA A 28 29.93 5.23 23.28
N LEU A 29 30.22 6.40 22.71
CA LEU A 29 29.60 7.68 23.09
C LEU A 29 28.09 7.68 22.82
N ALA A 30 27.63 7.13 21.69
CA ALA A 30 26.21 6.98 21.40
C ALA A 30 25.49 6.13 22.44
N GLY A 31 26.13 5.03 22.90
CA GLY A 31 25.60 4.21 23.99
C GLY A 31 25.49 4.95 25.33
N LEU A 32 26.50 5.77 25.69
CA LEU A 32 26.48 6.57 26.91
C LEU A 32 25.42 7.68 26.84
N LEU A 33 25.34 8.42 25.73
CA LEU A 33 24.32 9.46 25.53
C LEU A 33 22.89 8.89 25.54
N GLN A 34 22.71 7.64 25.08
CA GLN A 34 21.43 6.93 25.17
C GLN A 34 21.10 6.52 26.61
N GLN A 35 22.09 6.13 27.42
CA GLN A 35 21.89 5.86 28.85
C GLN A 35 21.56 7.12 29.65
N ASP A 36 22.21 8.24 29.32
CA ASP A 36 22.02 9.54 29.98
C ASP A 36 20.75 10.29 29.51
N GLY A 37 20.00 9.73 28.56
CA GLY A 37 18.78 10.36 28.00
C GLY A 37 19.06 11.63 27.18
N LEU A 38 20.31 11.85 26.80
CA LEU A 38 20.78 13.00 26.02
C LEU A 38 20.77 12.72 24.50
N ALA A 39 20.66 11.46 24.09
CA ALA A 39 20.41 11.08 22.72
C ALA A 39 18.90 11.09 22.44
N ASP A 40 18.48 11.84 21.42
CA ASP A 40 17.11 11.77 20.91
C ASP A 40 16.79 10.32 20.53
N SER A 41 15.69 9.80 21.05
CA SER A 41 15.24 8.43 20.79
C SER A 41 14.58 8.35 19.41
N SER A 42 15.24 8.86 18.37
CA SER A 42 14.87 8.55 16.99
C SER A 42 15.10 7.05 16.83
N SER A 43 14.01 6.30 16.99
CA SER A 43 14.00 4.86 17.15
C SER A 43 14.73 4.18 16.00
N VAL A 44 15.85 3.52 16.31
CA VAL A 44 16.33 2.41 15.49
C VAL A 44 15.36 1.25 15.72
N GLY A 45 14.16 1.35 15.13
CA GLY A 45 13.09 0.40 15.38
C GLY A 45 11.76 0.93 14.84
N GLY A 46 11.34 0.38 13.69
CA GLY A 46 10.07 0.65 13.05
C GLY A 46 9.90 2.09 12.55
N LEU A 47 9.18 2.28 11.44
CA LEU A 47 8.61 3.61 11.19
C LEU A 47 7.78 3.98 12.43
N PRO A 48 7.83 5.21 12.94
CA PRO A 48 7.07 5.63 14.13
C PRO A 48 5.56 5.43 13.99
N GLU A 49 5.07 5.24 12.77
CA GLU A 49 3.67 4.93 12.45
C GLU A 49 3.34 3.43 12.45
N LEU A 50 4.34 2.53 12.52
CA LEU A 50 4.10 1.09 12.56
C LEU A 50 3.88 0.62 14.01
N PRO A 51 2.71 0.03 14.33
CA PRO A 51 2.46 -0.50 15.65
C PRO A 51 3.39 -1.68 15.96
N HIS A 52 3.96 -1.71 17.17
CA HIS A 52 4.79 -2.83 17.66
C HIS A 52 4.01 -4.13 17.90
N PHE A 53 2.69 -4.09 17.73
CA PHE A 53 1.79 -5.22 17.94
C PHE A 53 1.32 -5.79 16.61
N ALA A 54 1.12 -7.10 16.55
CA ALA A 54 0.53 -7.76 15.39
C ALA A 54 -0.84 -7.11 15.07
N PRO A 55 -1.08 -6.64 13.84
CA PRO A 55 -2.32 -5.99 13.49
C PRO A 55 -3.49 -6.96 13.65
N LYS A 56 -4.54 -6.53 14.37
CA LYS A 56 -5.81 -7.26 14.49
C LYS A 56 -6.87 -6.58 13.64
N ALA A 57 -7.34 -7.26 12.59
CA ALA A 57 -8.49 -6.78 11.82
C ALA A 57 -9.77 -6.89 12.69
N LYS A 58 -10.42 -5.76 12.97
CA LYS A 58 -11.67 -5.71 13.74
C LYS A 58 -12.92 -5.92 12.88
N HIS A 59 -12.87 -5.51 11.62
CA HIS A 59 -13.98 -5.61 10.69
C HIS A 59 -13.47 -6.11 9.34
N VAL A 60 -14.20 -7.06 8.76
CA VAL A 60 -13.95 -7.60 7.42
C VAL A 60 -15.20 -7.34 6.59
N ILE A 61 -15.07 -6.58 5.51
CA ILE A 61 -16.14 -6.40 4.53
C ILE A 61 -15.95 -7.46 3.45
N TYR A 62 -16.84 -8.45 3.43
CA TYR A 62 -16.84 -9.52 2.43
C TYR A 62 -18.00 -9.32 1.46
N LEU A 63 -17.67 -9.03 0.20
CA LEU A 63 -18.64 -8.82 -0.88
C LEU A 63 -18.68 -10.10 -1.74
N PHE A 64 -19.72 -10.91 -1.56
CA PHE A 64 -19.94 -12.09 -2.40
C PHE A 64 -20.82 -11.73 -3.59
N GLN A 65 -20.21 -11.64 -4.77
CA GLN A 65 -20.91 -11.39 -6.03
C GLN A 65 -20.98 -12.70 -6.82
N ASN A 66 -22.10 -13.41 -6.71
CA ASN A 66 -22.34 -14.64 -7.47
C ASN A 66 -22.39 -14.30 -8.97
N GLY A 67 -21.42 -14.80 -9.74
CA GLY A 67 -21.37 -14.57 -11.18
C GLY A 67 -20.62 -13.31 -11.62
N ALA A 68 -19.78 -12.72 -10.74
CA ALA A 68 -19.05 -11.47 -10.96
C ALA A 68 -19.96 -10.23 -10.85
N PRO A 69 -19.41 -9.03 -10.58
CA PRO A 69 -20.20 -7.81 -10.64
C PRO A 69 -20.77 -7.69 -12.05
N THR A 70 -22.07 -7.41 -12.16
CA THR A 70 -22.62 -7.06 -13.47
C THR A 70 -21.83 -5.87 -14.00
N HIS A 71 -21.56 -5.79 -15.30
CA HIS A 71 -20.84 -4.66 -15.89
C HIS A 71 -21.52 -3.31 -15.57
N VAL A 72 -22.83 -3.35 -15.32
CA VAL A 72 -23.64 -2.20 -14.91
C VAL A 72 -23.36 -1.78 -13.46
N ASP A 73 -23.12 -2.73 -12.54
CA ASP A 73 -22.86 -2.51 -11.10
C ASP A 73 -21.40 -2.11 -10.78
N LEU A 74 -20.56 -1.93 -11.79
CA LEU A 74 -19.19 -1.42 -11.61
C LEU A 74 -19.18 0.08 -11.28
N PHE A 75 -18.08 0.55 -10.69
CA PHE A 75 -17.85 1.94 -10.26
C PHE A 75 -17.79 2.99 -11.40
N ASP A 76 -18.17 2.63 -12.62
CA ASP A 76 -18.22 3.56 -13.73
C ASP A 76 -19.53 4.37 -13.70
N TRP A 77 -19.40 5.70 -13.73
CA TRP A 77 -20.53 6.61 -13.69
C TRP A 77 -21.27 6.59 -15.03
N LYS A 78 -22.52 6.11 -15.00
CA LYS A 78 -23.38 5.97 -16.19
C LYS A 78 -24.55 6.96 -16.11
N PRO A 79 -24.36 8.24 -16.49
CA PRO A 79 -25.38 9.27 -16.34
C PRO A 79 -26.67 8.95 -17.11
N LYS A 80 -26.55 8.24 -18.25
CA LYS A 80 -27.70 7.87 -19.07
C LYS A 80 -28.63 6.86 -18.38
N LEU A 81 -28.12 6.00 -17.49
CA LEU A 81 -28.95 5.09 -16.69
C LEU A 81 -29.77 5.83 -15.63
N VAL A 82 -29.24 6.93 -15.11
CA VAL A 82 -29.97 7.80 -14.18
C VAL A 82 -31.05 8.59 -14.91
N GLU A 83 -30.74 9.09 -16.11
CA GLU A 83 -31.69 9.80 -16.97
C GLU A 83 -32.87 8.91 -17.37
N MET A 84 -32.60 7.66 -17.76
CA MET A 84 -33.62 6.69 -18.21
C MET A 84 -34.22 5.87 -17.06
N HIS A 85 -34.05 6.31 -15.81
CA HIS A 85 -34.57 5.57 -14.66
C HIS A 85 -36.10 5.59 -14.64
N GLY A 86 -36.72 4.41 -14.75
CA GLY A 86 -38.17 4.25 -14.79
C GLY A 86 -38.78 4.30 -16.20
N GLU A 87 -37.96 4.49 -17.24
CA GLU A 87 -38.42 4.31 -18.62
C GLU A 87 -38.45 2.81 -18.99
N PRO A 88 -39.45 2.36 -19.77
CA PRO A 88 -39.49 0.99 -20.26
C PRO A 88 -38.27 0.71 -21.14
N VAL A 89 -37.74 -0.51 -21.06
CA VAL A 89 -36.57 -0.90 -21.85
C VAL A 89 -36.90 -0.76 -23.35
N PRO A 90 -36.04 -0.09 -24.15
CA PRO A 90 -36.28 0.07 -25.58
C PRO A 90 -36.56 -1.27 -26.27
N GLU A 91 -37.61 -1.32 -27.10
CA GLU A 91 -38.04 -2.57 -27.75
C GLU A 91 -36.93 -3.22 -28.59
N GLU A 92 -36.02 -2.42 -29.16
CA GLU A 92 -34.85 -2.88 -29.90
C GLU A 92 -33.92 -3.77 -29.06
N ALA A 93 -33.80 -3.50 -27.76
CA ALA A 93 -32.95 -4.26 -26.84
C ALA A 93 -33.60 -5.56 -26.36
N VAL A 94 -34.94 -5.62 -26.38
CA VAL A 94 -35.76 -6.71 -25.84
C VAL A 94 -36.13 -7.72 -26.94
N LYS A 95 -36.21 -7.27 -28.19
CA LYS A 95 -36.68 -8.07 -29.32
C LYS A 95 -35.84 -9.34 -29.52
N GLY A 96 -36.45 -10.48 -29.26
CA GLY A 96 -35.85 -11.81 -29.46
C GLY A 96 -35.19 -12.42 -28.22
N GLN A 97 -35.18 -11.72 -27.07
CA GLN A 97 -34.68 -12.29 -25.82
C GLN A 97 -35.78 -13.08 -25.10
N ARG A 98 -35.46 -14.30 -24.65
CA ARG A 98 -36.39 -15.14 -23.87
C ARG A 98 -36.19 -14.84 -22.39
N PHE A 99 -37.12 -14.11 -21.79
CA PHE A 99 -37.14 -13.91 -20.34
C PHE A 99 -37.54 -15.22 -19.64
N SER A 100 -36.83 -15.55 -18.56
CA SER A 100 -37.15 -16.69 -17.70
C SER A 100 -38.41 -16.38 -16.89
N THR A 101 -39.16 -17.40 -16.46
CA THR A 101 -40.33 -17.22 -15.58
C THR A 101 -40.01 -16.58 -14.22
N MET A 102 -38.72 -16.48 -13.87
CA MET A 102 -38.20 -15.82 -12.66
C MET A 102 -37.83 -14.35 -12.86
N THR A 103 -37.74 -13.88 -14.11
CA THR A 103 -37.34 -12.51 -14.46
C THR A 103 -38.56 -11.90 -15.15
N GLY A 104 -39.25 -10.95 -14.50
CA GLY A 104 -40.51 -10.37 -14.98
C GLY A 104 -40.47 -9.86 -16.42
N ASN A 105 -41.64 -9.53 -16.97
CA ASN A 105 -41.75 -9.00 -18.34
C ASN A 105 -40.96 -7.70 -18.50
N ALA A 106 -40.34 -7.52 -19.67
CA ALA A 106 -39.52 -6.35 -19.99
C ALA A 106 -40.28 -5.02 -20.04
N THR A 107 -41.61 -5.06 -19.91
CA THR A 107 -42.51 -3.90 -19.88
C THR A 107 -42.67 -3.27 -18.49
N GLY A 108 -42.00 -3.81 -17.46
CA GLY A 108 -42.25 -3.49 -16.06
C GLY A 108 -43.14 -4.53 -15.40
#